data_AF-A0A9P3H1F0-F1
#
_entry.id   AF-A0A9P3H1F0-F1
#
_cell.length_a   1.000
_cell.length_b   1.000
_cell.length_c   1.000
_cell.angle_alpha   90.00
_cell.angle_beta   90.00
_cell.angle_gamma   90.00
#
_symmetry.space_group_name_H-M   'P 1'
#
loop_
_entity.id
_entity.type
_entity.pdbx_description
1 polymer ?
#
loop_
_entity_poly.entity_id
_entity_poly.type
_entity_poly.pdbx_seq_one_letter_code
_entity_poly.pdbx_strand_id
1 'polypeptide(L)'
;MAIPSGVSTGSHFLIVFRQFVRQRRCPPRILALRQLSSRSSSQPGLTRPCQFPFRRDQWSLTAGPTRSYSSSGATTATTTILSSESTPLSQDDNKPKEKVLLLMSGGVDSSMCAHILCQQGYDVTGLYMHNWNHQEETQDELASGAVYPNNTRFLKESAQSSSSSESTQSSNVLERTARIRPKVCTSDRDWADVQAVCEQLGIPARRLDFSRQYWNQVFEVMLQEYERGRTPNPDVTCNKEIKFGELIEWCDRNGGLGKDRQGLRQHAEADGSMVPSSLESKGWDFLATGHYARVERDPVTGRARLLRAADSNKDQTYYLSTLSERVLRNVLFPLAQYDKPTVKRMALTAGTQQLVVAAKKKESMGICFVGQRKRFGDFLREYLDGKPGVVKANGLDGPVLGNHKGLFQYTVGQASGVANGPQKWVVLRADYPSNTLIVVDGSQNKRLFSSALIAESWHWISGEPPKSILNRYPRGENPGASKEFPFTAQIRHRQVPQQCTVEVVDGNNNSTVGPFYRVTFRDPQRAIAPGQQIVLYDDDECLGGAVIQSSLPQSDSIEE
;
A
#
# COMPACT_ATOMS: atom_id res chain seq x y z
N MET A 1 18.04 -59.01 -14.38
CA MET A 1 17.44 -60.27 -14.86
C MET A 1 16.03 -60.39 -14.29
N ALA A 2 15.13 -61.05 -15.03
CA ALA A 2 13.83 -61.62 -14.62
C ALA A 2 12.81 -60.78 -13.81
N ILE A 3 11.55 -60.86 -14.23
CA ILE A 3 10.34 -60.41 -13.52
C ILE A 3 9.61 -61.67 -12.97
N PRO A 4 8.65 -61.55 -12.04
CA PRO A 4 7.23 -61.57 -12.44
C PRO A 4 6.40 -60.47 -11.70
N SER A 5 5.45 -59.72 -12.28
CA SER A 5 4.27 -60.03 -13.13
C SER A 5 3.14 -60.77 -12.39
N GLY A 6 1.92 -60.25 -12.26
CA GLY A 6 1.34 -58.95 -12.69
C GLY A 6 -0.20 -59.02 -12.76
N VAL A 7 -0.86 -58.04 -13.41
CA VAL A 7 -2.28 -58.09 -13.92
C VAL A 7 -3.36 -58.07 -12.80
N SER A 8 -4.56 -57.44 -12.84
CA SER A 8 -5.39 -56.59 -13.75
C SER A 8 -6.28 -55.68 -12.85
N THR A 9 -7.10 -54.66 -13.17
CA THR A 9 -7.52 -53.78 -14.31
C THR A 9 -8.15 -52.52 -13.62
N GLY A 10 -8.59 -51.40 -14.21
CA GLY A 10 -8.70 -50.90 -15.58
C GLY A 10 -10.08 -50.24 -15.85
N SER A 11 -10.10 -49.10 -16.57
CA SER A 11 -11.29 -48.30 -17.01
C SER A 11 -12.04 -47.47 -15.95
N HIS A 12 -12.64 -46.30 -16.23
CA HIS A 12 -12.45 -45.29 -17.31
C HIS A 12 -13.19 -43.97 -16.93
N PHE A 13 -13.16 -42.96 -17.82
CA PHE A 13 -13.90 -41.65 -17.80
C PHE A 13 -13.42 -40.55 -16.83
N LEU A 14 -13.51 -39.26 -17.17
CA LEU A 14 -13.27 -38.59 -18.47
C LEU A 14 -12.97 -37.10 -18.25
N ILE A 15 -12.10 -36.50 -19.07
CA ILE A 15 -11.79 -35.07 -19.02
C ILE A 15 -12.91 -34.25 -19.70
N VAL A 16 -13.41 -33.22 -19.01
CA VAL A 16 -14.22 -32.15 -19.62
C VAL A 16 -13.70 -30.78 -19.16
N PHE A 17 -12.71 -30.25 -19.88
CA PHE A 17 -12.39 -28.82 -19.89
C PHE A 17 -12.70 -28.28 -21.29
N ARG A 18 -13.78 -27.50 -21.44
CA ARG A 18 -14.16 -26.89 -22.73
C ARG A 18 -13.47 -25.55 -22.91
N GLN A 19 -12.92 -25.35 -24.11
CA GLN A 19 -12.18 -24.16 -24.50
C GLN A 19 -13.11 -22.96 -24.72
N PHE A 20 -12.61 -21.75 -24.44
CA PHE A 20 -13.15 -20.52 -25.04
C PHE A 20 -12.04 -19.51 -25.42
N VAL A 21 -11.02 -19.99 -26.13
CA VAL A 21 -9.95 -19.13 -26.68
C VAL A 21 -10.45 -18.45 -27.96
N ARG A 22 -10.94 -17.21 -27.84
CA ARG A 22 -11.25 -16.37 -29.01
C ARG A 22 -9.94 -15.88 -29.64
N GLN A 23 -9.62 -16.41 -30.83
CA GLN A 23 -8.49 -15.94 -31.63
C GLN A 23 -8.68 -14.46 -32.02
N ARG A 24 -7.67 -13.63 -31.78
CA ARG A 24 -7.48 -12.36 -32.52
C ARG A 24 -6.19 -12.50 -33.34
N ARG A 25 -6.35 -12.64 -34.67
CA ARG A 25 -5.22 -12.61 -35.62
C ARG A 25 -4.84 -11.16 -35.89
N CYS A 26 -3.56 -10.81 -35.75
CA CYS A 26 -3.01 -9.56 -36.29
C CYS A 26 -2.28 -9.86 -37.61
N PRO A 27 -2.52 -9.10 -38.70
CA PRO A 27 -1.78 -9.25 -39.94
C PRO A 27 -0.39 -8.58 -39.85
N PRO A 28 0.62 -9.06 -40.60
CA PRO A 28 1.94 -8.44 -40.62
C PRO A 28 1.92 -7.12 -41.40
N ARG A 29 2.62 -6.09 -40.90
CA ARG A 29 2.98 -4.90 -41.69
C ARG A 29 4.46 -4.90 -42.02
N ILE A 30 4.75 -5.13 -43.30
CA ILE A 30 6.05 -4.90 -43.92
C ILE A 30 6.28 -3.38 -44.00
N LEU A 31 7.48 -2.91 -43.65
CA LEU A 31 8.05 -1.69 -44.25
C LEU A 31 9.59 -1.73 -44.20
N ALA A 32 10.21 -1.16 -45.23
CA ALA A 32 11.57 -1.50 -45.62
C ALA A 32 12.67 -0.78 -44.81
N LEU A 33 13.83 -1.45 -44.73
CA LEU A 33 15.11 -0.80 -44.48
C LEU A 33 15.36 0.29 -45.54
N ARG A 34 15.84 1.46 -45.13
CA ARG A 34 16.64 2.35 -45.98
C ARG A 34 17.91 2.74 -45.26
N GLN A 35 19.04 2.31 -45.82
CA GLN A 35 20.35 2.82 -45.46
C GLN A 35 20.49 4.26 -45.94
N LEU A 36 21.12 5.12 -45.15
CA LEU A 36 21.91 6.24 -45.65
C LEU A 36 23.24 6.26 -44.89
N SER A 37 24.32 6.48 -45.64
CA SER A 37 25.68 6.27 -45.19
C SER A 37 26.42 7.59 -44.91
N SER A 38 27.30 7.54 -43.90
CA SER A 38 28.56 8.28 -43.76
C SER A 38 28.79 9.58 -44.56
N ARG A 39 29.20 10.65 -43.86
CA ARG A 39 30.34 11.47 -44.28
C ARG A 39 31.06 12.10 -43.09
N SER A 40 32.34 12.39 -43.28
CA SER A 40 33.32 12.73 -42.24
C SER A 40 34.21 13.90 -42.64
N SER A 41 34.39 14.86 -41.75
CA SER A 41 35.36 15.98 -41.82
C SER A 41 35.31 16.70 -40.46
N SER A 42 36.28 16.57 -39.55
CA SER A 42 37.70 17.03 -39.55
C SER A 42 37.88 18.39 -38.83
N GLN A 43 38.76 18.39 -37.82
CA GLN A 43 39.27 19.53 -37.00
C GLN A 43 40.12 20.54 -37.81
N PRO A 44 40.71 21.64 -37.26
CA PRO A 44 40.95 22.06 -35.84
C PRO A 44 40.50 23.52 -35.51
N GLY A 45 40.80 24.22 -34.39
CA GLY A 45 41.61 23.98 -33.16
C GLY A 45 41.68 25.23 -32.24
N LEU A 46 42.73 25.34 -31.39
CA LEU A 46 43.10 26.46 -30.44
C LEU A 46 42.50 26.36 -28.99
N THR A 47 43.27 26.03 -27.93
CA THR A 47 44.13 26.84 -26.99
C THR A 47 43.37 27.82 -26.06
N ARG A 48 43.68 28.02 -24.75
CA ARG A 48 44.67 27.48 -23.77
C ARG A 48 44.19 27.78 -22.29
N PRO A 49 44.84 27.30 -21.20
CA PRO A 49 44.32 27.35 -19.81
C PRO A 49 45.07 28.27 -18.80
N CYS A 50 44.45 28.51 -17.62
CA CYS A 50 45.02 28.80 -16.27
C CYS A 50 43.94 28.45 -15.21
N GLN A 51 44.12 28.00 -13.94
CA GLN A 51 45.24 27.62 -13.03
C GLN A 51 45.63 28.62 -11.88
N PHE A 52 45.32 28.22 -10.63
CA PHE A 52 45.87 28.66 -9.31
C PHE A 52 45.63 30.13 -8.84
N PRO A 53 45.88 30.52 -7.55
CA PRO A 53 46.46 29.78 -6.42
C PRO A 53 45.51 29.57 -5.20
N PHE A 54 46.04 29.69 -3.95
CA PHE A 54 45.93 28.59 -2.98
C PHE A 54 46.35 28.95 -1.52
N ARG A 55 45.46 28.69 -0.54
CA ARG A 55 45.67 28.46 0.93
C ARG A 55 46.25 29.55 1.90
N ARG A 56 45.49 29.72 3.00
CA ARG A 56 45.83 29.54 4.46
C ARG A 56 46.06 30.73 5.43
N ASP A 57 45.74 30.38 6.69
CA ASP A 57 46.12 30.94 8.01
C ASP A 57 45.55 32.34 8.40
N GLN A 58 45.24 32.67 9.68
CA GLN A 58 45.32 31.91 10.95
C GLN A 58 44.20 32.31 11.97
N TRP A 59 44.37 32.05 13.28
CA TRP A 59 43.38 32.29 14.38
C TRP A 59 43.27 33.82 14.76
N SER A 60 42.44 34.33 15.70
CA SER A 60 41.83 33.79 16.93
C SER A 60 40.76 34.67 17.63
N LEU A 61 39.97 34.07 18.54
CA LEU A 61 39.41 34.61 19.81
C LEU A 61 38.20 35.59 19.90
N THR A 62 37.12 35.05 20.51
CA THR A 62 36.20 35.61 21.56
C THR A 62 35.24 36.81 21.37
N ALA A 63 33.95 36.46 21.55
CA ALA A 63 32.98 37.03 22.52
C ALA A 63 32.31 38.42 22.34
N GLY A 64 31.03 38.49 22.75
CA GLY A 64 30.38 39.74 23.20
C GLY A 64 29.13 40.17 22.41
N PRO A 65 27.99 40.52 23.05
CA PRO A 65 26.74 40.76 22.32
C PRO A 65 26.16 42.19 22.40
N THR A 66 25.31 42.51 21.43
CA THR A 66 24.13 43.42 21.50
C THR A 66 24.29 44.85 22.03
N ARG A 67 24.12 45.83 21.12
CA ARG A 67 22.92 46.72 21.13
C ARG A 67 22.76 47.51 19.82
N SER A 68 21.60 48.13 19.65
CA SER A 68 21.12 48.83 18.45
C SER A 68 21.07 50.35 18.63
N TYR A 69 21.28 51.13 17.55
CA TYR A 69 20.25 51.96 16.89
C TYR A 69 20.77 52.70 15.63
N SER A 70 19.83 53.11 14.75
CA SER A 70 19.82 54.16 13.70
C SER A 70 21.08 54.99 13.33
N SER A 71 21.29 55.47 12.08
CA SER A 71 20.59 55.26 10.78
C SER A 71 21.29 56.01 9.60
N SER A 72 20.82 55.75 8.37
CA SER A 72 20.97 56.55 7.12
C SER A 72 22.22 56.37 6.22
N GLY A 73 21.98 56.35 4.89
CA GLY A 73 22.97 56.31 3.79
C GLY A 73 23.54 54.91 3.47
N ALA A 74 23.49 54.38 2.23
CA ALA A 74 22.81 54.81 1.01
C ALA A 74 22.48 53.59 0.10
N THR A 75 21.84 53.82 -1.05
CA THR A 75 21.42 52.87 -2.11
C THR A 75 22.49 51.84 -2.54
N THR A 76 22.16 50.64 -3.04
CA THR A 76 21.42 50.41 -4.31
C THR A 76 20.94 48.95 -4.45
N ALA A 77 20.00 48.70 -5.39
CA ALA A 77 19.62 47.39 -5.96
C ALA A 77 18.81 46.42 -5.08
N THR A 78 17.53 46.74 -4.86
CA THR A 78 16.52 45.77 -4.39
C THR A 78 16.12 44.84 -5.54
N THR A 79 16.38 43.54 -5.45
CA THR A 79 15.74 42.54 -6.32
C THR A 79 14.26 42.44 -5.96
N THR A 80 13.37 42.73 -6.90
CA THR A 80 11.92 42.61 -6.71
C THR A 80 11.53 41.15 -6.52
N ILE A 81 11.37 40.72 -5.27
CA ILE A 81 10.62 39.50 -4.96
C ILE A 81 9.16 39.82 -5.28
N LEU A 82 8.67 39.32 -6.41
CA LEU A 82 7.24 39.31 -6.72
C LEU A 82 6.54 38.35 -5.75
N SER A 83 6.07 38.90 -4.64
CA SER A 83 5.04 38.28 -3.83
C SER A 83 3.80 38.09 -4.68
N SER A 84 3.56 36.87 -5.13
CA SER A 84 2.32 36.49 -5.80
C SER A 84 1.20 36.46 -4.76
N GLU A 85 0.71 37.64 -4.38
CA GLU A 85 -0.64 37.78 -3.84
C GLU A 85 -1.57 37.13 -4.86
N SER A 86 -2.29 36.09 -4.45
CA SER A 86 -3.23 35.41 -5.32
C SER A 86 -4.45 36.31 -5.52
N THR A 87 -4.37 37.19 -6.53
CA THR A 87 -5.56 37.82 -7.13
C THR A 87 -6.62 36.73 -7.30
N PRO A 88 -7.87 36.95 -6.86
CA PRO A 88 -8.93 35.98 -7.10
C PRO A 88 -8.97 35.65 -8.59
N LEU A 89 -8.81 34.37 -8.94
CA LEU A 89 -9.09 33.91 -10.30
C LEU A 89 -10.50 34.37 -10.62
N SER A 90 -10.67 35.19 -11.65
CA SER A 90 -11.97 35.63 -12.11
C SER A 90 -12.80 34.40 -12.44
N GLN A 91 -13.75 34.07 -11.56
CA GLN A 91 -14.66 32.96 -11.78
C GLN A 91 -15.55 33.36 -12.95
N ASP A 92 -15.30 32.74 -14.11
CA ASP A 92 -16.25 32.73 -15.21
C ASP A 92 -17.43 31.87 -14.75
N ASP A 93 -18.44 32.51 -14.16
CA ASP A 93 -19.60 31.86 -13.55
C ASP A 93 -20.41 31.01 -14.53
N ASN A 94 -20.18 31.14 -15.85
CA ASN A 94 -20.76 30.26 -16.87
C ASN A 94 -20.01 28.92 -17.04
N LYS A 95 -18.79 28.77 -16.53
CA LYS A 95 -18.03 27.53 -16.69
C LYS A 95 -18.52 26.45 -15.71
N PRO A 96 -18.92 25.26 -16.19
CA PRO A 96 -19.36 24.18 -15.31
C PRO A 96 -18.23 23.75 -14.37
N LYS A 97 -18.57 23.57 -13.09
CA LYS A 97 -17.65 23.11 -12.04
C LYS A 97 -17.15 21.70 -12.33
N GLU A 98 -15.86 21.47 -12.09
CA GLU A 98 -15.24 20.16 -12.24
C GLU A 98 -15.71 19.23 -11.12
N LYS A 99 -16.05 17.99 -11.46
CA LYS A 99 -16.71 17.04 -10.58
C LYS A 99 -15.71 16.16 -9.85
N VAL A 100 -15.83 16.06 -8.52
CA VAL A 100 -14.90 15.31 -7.68
C VAL A 100 -15.64 14.28 -6.83
N LEU A 101 -15.36 13.00 -7.05
CA LEU A 101 -15.76 11.93 -6.14
C LEU A 101 -14.72 11.82 -5.02
N LEU A 102 -15.08 12.12 -3.78
CA LEU A 102 -14.16 12.12 -2.65
C LEU A 102 -14.36 10.89 -1.78
N LEU A 103 -13.31 10.07 -1.62
CA LEU A 103 -13.30 9.00 -0.63
C LEU A 103 -13.20 9.53 0.80
N MET A 104 -14.22 9.19 1.59
CA MET A 104 -14.37 9.58 2.99
C MET A 104 -14.45 8.38 3.92
N SER A 105 -13.75 8.48 5.04
CA SER A 105 -13.62 7.41 6.06
C SER A 105 -14.21 7.78 7.42
N GLY A 106 -14.95 8.88 7.50
CA GLY A 106 -15.42 9.46 8.75
C GLY A 106 -14.26 10.00 9.62
N GLY A 107 -13.08 10.23 9.05
CA GLY A 107 -11.90 10.77 9.73
C GLY A 107 -11.50 12.15 9.18
N VAL A 108 -10.91 12.98 10.07
CA VAL A 108 -10.57 14.40 9.82
C VAL A 108 -9.86 14.66 8.48
N ASP A 109 -8.99 13.76 8.03
CA ASP A 109 -8.23 13.93 6.79
C ASP A 109 -9.16 14.03 5.57
N SER A 110 -10.09 13.07 5.45
CA SER A 110 -11.10 13.11 4.39
C SER A 110 -12.15 14.21 4.57
N SER A 111 -12.52 14.52 5.81
CA SER A 111 -13.46 15.61 6.11
C SER A 111 -12.87 16.99 5.75
N MET A 112 -11.57 17.18 5.95
CA MET A 112 -10.86 18.38 5.49
C MET A 112 -10.66 18.42 3.98
N CYS A 113 -10.46 17.27 3.31
CA CYS A 113 -10.47 17.23 1.85
C CYS A 113 -11.79 17.74 1.28
N ALA A 114 -12.93 17.36 1.87
CA ALA A 114 -14.25 17.83 1.45
C ALA A 114 -14.33 19.36 1.56
N HIS A 115 -13.96 19.91 2.71
CA HIS A 115 -13.95 21.35 2.96
C HIS A 115 -13.04 22.13 1.99
N ILE A 116 -11.81 21.67 1.79
CA ILE A 116 -10.82 22.30 0.89
C ILE A 116 -11.33 22.29 -0.56
N LEU A 117 -11.86 21.16 -1.04
CA LEU A 117 -12.39 21.06 -2.40
C LEU A 117 -13.64 21.93 -2.62
N CYS A 118 -14.52 22.01 -1.62
CA CYS A 118 -15.68 22.92 -1.68
C CYS A 118 -15.24 24.39 -1.72
N GLN A 119 -14.24 24.79 -0.92
CA GLN A 119 -13.66 26.14 -0.96
C GLN A 119 -12.95 26.46 -2.28
N GLN A 120 -12.35 25.45 -2.93
CA GLN A 120 -11.78 25.57 -4.27
C GLN A 120 -12.84 25.60 -5.39
N GLY A 121 -14.12 25.44 -5.07
CA GLY A 121 -15.24 25.59 -6.01
C GLY A 121 -15.62 24.34 -6.80
N TYR A 122 -15.07 23.17 -6.46
CA TYR A 122 -15.41 21.89 -7.11
C TYR A 122 -16.87 21.45 -6.82
N ASP A 123 -17.45 20.65 -7.73
CA ASP A 123 -18.70 19.90 -7.49
C ASP A 123 -18.36 18.57 -6.80
N VAL A 124 -18.39 18.56 -5.47
CA VAL A 124 -17.91 17.43 -4.65
C VAL A 124 -19.04 16.47 -4.31
N THR A 125 -18.85 15.18 -4.56
CA THR A 125 -19.68 14.08 -4.02
C THR A 125 -18.84 13.30 -2.99
N GLY A 126 -19.29 13.24 -1.74
CA GLY A 126 -18.68 12.39 -0.72
C GLY A 126 -19.06 10.92 -0.91
N LEU A 127 -18.10 10.02 -0.77
CA LEU A 127 -18.28 8.57 -0.91
C LEU A 127 -17.63 7.81 0.25
N TYR A 128 -18.44 7.02 0.95
CA TYR A 128 -17.99 6.00 1.90
C TYR A 128 -17.97 4.61 1.25
N MET A 129 -16.97 3.79 1.60
CA MET A 129 -16.88 2.40 1.13
C MET A 129 -16.98 1.42 2.31
N HIS A 130 -17.99 0.55 2.26
CA HIS A 130 -18.16 -0.56 3.18
C HIS A 130 -17.42 -1.79 2.64
N ASN A 131 -16.28 -2.11 3.26
CA ASN A 131 -15.35 -3.14 2.75
C ASN A 131 -15.14 -4.29 3.75
N TRP A 132 -15.90 -4.34 4.85
CA TRP A 132 -15.76 -5.40 5.84
C TRP A 132 -17.06 -5.65 6.62
N ASN A 133 -17.58 -6.87 6.50
CA ASN A 133 -18.75 -7.32 7.26
C ASN A 133 -18.32 -7.70 8.69
N HIS A 134 -18.90 -7.04 9.69
CA HIS A 134 -18.65 -7.32 11.11
C HIS A 134 -19.76 -8.18 11.76
N GLN A 135 -20.62 -8.84 10.98
CA GLN A 135 -21.86 -9.49 11.49
C GLN A 135 -22.07 -10.95 11.08
N GLU A 136 -21.29 -11.51 10.16
CA GLU A 136 -21.37 -12.93 9.79
C GLU A 136 -21.05 -13.85 10.98
N GLU A 137 -20.30 -13.36 11.98
CA GLU A 137 -20.04 -13.99 13.29
C GLU A 137 -21.32 -14.26 14.16
N THR A 138 -22.54 -13.93 13.71
CA THR A 138 -23.75 -13.98 14.59
C THR A 138 -25.08 -14.44 13.95
N GLN A 139 -25.15 -14.84 12.68
CA GLN A 139 -26.43 -15.20 12.04
C GLN A 139 -26.66 -16.71 11.82
N ASP A 140 -25.60 -17.52 11.75
CA ASP A 140 -25.71 -18.97 11.47
C ASP A 140 -26.39 -19.78 12.58
N GLU A 141 -26.40 -19.29 13.83
CA GLU A 141 -27.10 -19.93 14.97
C GLU A 141 -28.63 -19.68 14.97
N LEU A 142 -29.17 -18.80 14.12
CA LEU A 142 -30.62 -18.55 14.02
C LEU A 142 -31.23 -18.85 12.64
N ALA A 143 -30.42 -19.15 11.62
CA ALA A 143 -30.87 -19.21 10.22
C ALA A 143 -30.74 -20.59 9.52
N SER A 144 -30.35 -21.66 10.22
CA SER A 144 -30.05 -22.97 9.62
C SER A 144 -30.91 -24.13 10.14
N GLY A 145 -32.24 -23.99 10.07
CA GLY A 145 -33.21 -25.10 10.23
C GLY A 145 -33.20 -26.11 9.07
N ALA A 146 -32.03 -26.50 8.57
CA ALA A 146 -31.84 -27.33 7.39
C ALA A 146 -30.65 -28.29 7.55
N VAL A 147 -30.93 -29.59 7.64
CA VAL A 147 -29.93 -30.66 7.81
C VAL A 147 -29.43 -31.17 6.47
N TYR A 148 -28.12 -31.10 6.22
CA TYR A 148 -27.37 -32.05 5.37
C TYR A 148 -25.94 -32.22 5.95
N PRO A 149 -25.23 -33.34 5.69
CA PRO A 149 -24.57 -34.04 6.81
C PRO A 149 -23.08 -34.37 6.58
N ASN A 150 -22.56 -35.18 7.51
CA ASN A 150 -21.31 -35.93 7.49
C ASN A 150 -20.03 -35.21 7.96
N ASN A 151 -19.77 -35.33 9.26
CA ASN A 151 -18.51 -35.94 9.69
C ASN A 151 -18.68 -36.73 11.00
N THR A 152 -19.10 -38.00 10.86
CA THR A 152 -19.55 -38.83 11.99
C THR A 152 -18.43 -39.74 12.50
N ARG A 153 -17.86 -39.42 13.67
CA ARG A 153 -17.18 -40.38 14.56
C ARG A 153 -17.49 -39.98 16.01
N PHE A 154 -18.37 -40.69 16.74
CA PHE A 154 -18.10 -41.95 17.47
C PHE A 154 -17.02 -41.73 18.57
N LEU A 155 -17.31 -41.85 19.88
CA LEU A 155 -18.47 -42.38 20.63
C LEU A 155 -18.61 -41.79 22.06
N LYS A 156 -19.82 -41.91 22.67
CA LYS A 156 -20.20 -42.37 24.06
C LYS A 156 -19.35 -41.97 25.30
N GLU A 157 -19.82 -41.98 26.55
CA GLU A 157 -21.12 -42.26 27.23
C GLU A 157 -21.08 -41.54 28.61
N SER A 158 -22.13 -40.89 29.11
CA SER A 158 -23.12 -41.41 30.09
C SER A 158 -24.00 -40.20 30.50
N ALA A 159 -25.34 -40.20 30.56
CA ALA A 159 -26.33 -41.07 31.21
C ALA A 159 -26.57 -40.75 32.71
N GLN A 160 -27.87 -40.75 33.10
CA GLN A 160 -28.44 -40.64 34.47
C GLN A 160 -28.43 -39.24 35.16
N SER A 161 -29.32 -38.91 36.11
CA SER A 161 -30.80 -39.04 36.21
C SER A 161 -31.32 -38.38 37.51
N SER A 162 -32.65 -38.32 37.70
CA SER A 162 -33.43 -37.72 38.81
C SER A 162 -33.57 -36.19 38.77
N SER A 163 -34.72 -35.52 38.96
CA SER A 163 -36.07 -35.80 39.52
C SER A 163 -36.33 -35.41 40.98
N SER A 164 -36.90 -34.22 41.18
CA SER A 164 -37.98 -33.97 42.15
C SER A 164 -38.68 -32.64 41.85
N SER A 165 -39.94 -32.54 42.25
CA SER A 165 -40.78 -31.33 42.17
C SER A 165 -40.61 -30.47 43.42
N GLU A 166 -40.79 -29.15 43.30
CA GLU A 166 -42.00 -28.49 43.83
C GLU A 166 -42.13 -27.02 43.37
N SER A 167 -43.20 -26.35 43.83
CA SER A 167 -43.74 -25.12 43.24
C SER A 167 -43.27 -23.84 43.94
N THR A 168 -43.22 -22.71 43.22
CA THR A 168 -44.04 -21.49 43.50
C THR A 168 -43.73 -20.31 42.56
N GLN A 169 -44.64 -19.33 42.54
CA GLN A 169 -44.48 -17.93 42.10
C GLN A 169 -44.12 -17.63 40.63
N SER A 170 -45.15 -17.28 39.86
CA SER A 170 -45.03 -16.50 38.63
C SER A 170 -44.53 -15.08 38.92
N SER A 171 -43.23 -14.83 38.76
CA SER A 171 -42.64 -13.48 38.58
C SER A 171 -41.31 -13.60 37.83
N ASN A 172 -40.87 -12.51 37.18
CA ASN A 172 -39.47 -12.32 36.71
C ASN A 172 -38.95 -13.23 35.57
N VAL A 173 -39.81 -13.78 34.71
CA VAL A 173 -39.39 -14.39 33.43
C VAL A 173 -39.27 -13.35 32.29
N LEU A 174 -40.01 -12.23 32.37
CA LEU A 174 -40.04 -11.20 31.30
C LEU A 174 -38.99 -10.08 31.43
N GLU A 175 -38.38 -9.87 32.60
CA GLU A 175 -37.36 -8.81 32.79
C GLU A 175 -35.92 -9.25 32.51
N ARG A 176 -35.69 -10.52 32.15
CA ARG A 176 -34.34 -11.05 31.83
C ARG A 176 -33.93 -10.93 30.36
N THR A 177 -34.72 -10.24 29.54
CA THR A 177 -34.27 -9.64 28.28
C THR A 177 -33.36 -8.43 28.54
N ALA A 178 -32.23 -8.69 29.22
CA ALA A 178 -31.21 -7.70 29.50
C ALA A 178 -30.81 -7.02 28.19
N ARG A 179 -30.92 -5.68 28.16
CA ARG A 179 -30.89 -4.87 26.92
C ARG A 179 -29.62 -5.12 26.11
N ILE A 180 -29.67 -6.05 25.16
CA ILE A 180 -28.70 -6.19 24.07
C ILE A 180 -28.86 -4.95 23.20
N ARG A 181 -28.21 -3.85 23.59
CA ARG A 181 -27.99 -2.73 22.68
C ARG A 181 -27.18 -3.31 21.51
N PRO A 182 -27.69 -3.33 20.27
CA PRO A 182 -26.90 -3.81 19.15
C PRO A 182 -25.62 -2.98 19.12
N LYS A 183 -24.47 -3.67 19.14
CA LYS A 183 -23.15 -3.05 19.24
C LYS A 183 -22.85 -2.37 17.90
N VAL A 184 -23.39 -1.14 17.74
CA VAL A 184 -23.39 -0.38 16.48
C VAL A 184 -22.03 -0.48 15.84
N CYS A 185 -22.00 -1.07 14.64
CA CYS A 185 -20.81 -1.44 13.89
C CYS A 185 -19.90 -0.21 13.73
N THR A 186 -18.58 -0.44 13.76
CA THR A 186 -17.59 0.62 13.48
C THR A 186 -17.87 1.30 12.15
N SER A 187 -18.14 0.52 11.11
CA SER A 187 -18.43 1.04 9.77
C SER A 187 -19.71 1.88 9.69
N ASP A 188 -20.75 1.58 10.48
CA ASP A 188 -21.99 2.36 10.44
C ASP A 188 -21.87 3.69 11.21
N ARG A 189 -20.96 3.77 12.20
CA ARG A 189 -20.57 5.04 12.82
C ARG A 189 -19.72 5.87 11.88
N ASP A 190 -18.74 5.25 11.21
CA ASP A 190 -17.89 5.94 10.24
C ASP A 190 -18.71 6.44 9.04
N TRP A 191 -19.75 5.70 8.62
CA TRP A 191 -20.73 6.15 7.64
C TRP A 191 -21.57 7.33 8.15
N ALA A 192 -22.12 7.27 9.36
CA ALA A 192 -22.88 8.38 9.95
C ALA A 192 -22.03 9.66 10.10
N ASP A 193 -20.75 9.54 10.48
CA ASP A 193 -19.81 10.65 10.51
C ASP A 193 -19.55 11.25 9.11
N VAL A 194 -19.53 10.42 8.05
CA VAL A 194 -19.47 10.92 6.66
C VAL A 194 -20.76 11.65 6.28
N GLN A 195 -21.93 11.07 6.56
CA GLN A 195 -23.22 11.72 6.26
C GLN A 195 -23.32 13.10 6.92
N ALA A 196 -22.98 13.21 8.20
CA ALA A 196 -23.06 14.45 8.95
C ALA A 196 -22.09 15.54 8.45
N VAL A 197 -20.89 15.15 8.01
CA VAL A 197 -19.93 16.09 7.38
C VAL A 197 -20.43 16.54 6.00
N CYS A 198 -20.97 15.63 5.19
CA CYS A 198 -21.51 15.96 3.88
C CYS A 198 -22.73 16.88 3.97
N GLU A 199 -23.65 16.60 4.88
CA GLU A 199 -24.82 17.43 5.18
C GLU A 199 -24.42 18.85 5.60
N GLN A 200 -23.45 18.99 6.52
CA GLN A 200 -22.97 20.31 6.95
C GLN A 200 -22.24 21.09 5.83
N LEU A 201 -21.62 20.40 4.87
CA LEU A 201 -20.97 21.03 3.70
C LEU A 201 -21.93 21.23 2.51
N GLY A 202 -23.19 20.78 2.61
CA GLY A 202 -24.17 20.88 1.53
C GLY A 202 -23.91 19.97 0.32
N ILE A 203 -23.13 18.89 0.50
CA ILE A 203 -22.69 18.01 -0.60
C ILE A 203 -23.38 16.63 -0.57
N PRO A 204 -23.62 15.98 -1.72
CA PRO A 204 -24.20 14.63 -1.76
C PRO A 204 -23.28 13.58 -1.11
N ALA A 205 -23.85 12.70 -0.30
CA ALA A 205 -23.18 11.53 0.27
C ALA A 205 -23.62 10.23 -0.42
N ARG A 206 -22.68 9.32 -0.68
CA ARG A 206 -22.93 7.96 -1.20
C ARG A 206 -22.25 6.90 -0.32
N ARG A 207 -22.85 5.72 -0.24
CA ARG A 207 -22.23 4.49 0.31
C ARG A 207 -22.17 3.45 -0.81
N LEU A 208 -21.00 2.84 -0.99
CA LEU A 208 -20.82 1.65 -1.82
C LEU A 208 -20.37 0.48 -0.95
N ASP A 209 -20.60 -0.73 -1.45
CA ASP A 209 -20.18 -1.98 -0.82
C ASP A 209 -19.18 -2.69 -1.74
N PHE A 210 -17.97 -2.93 -1.20
CA PHE A 210 -16.93 -3.74 -1.83
C PHE A 210 -16.43 -4.81 -0.85
N SER A 211 -17.24 -5.23 0.13
CA SER A 211 -16.89 -6.25 1.14
C SER A 211 -16.40 -7.55 0.51
N ARG A 212 -17.14 -8.08 -0.46
CA ARG A 212 -16.79 -9.29 -1.22
C ARG A 212 -15.50 -9.13 -2.02
N GLN A 213 -15.30 -7.98 -2.66
CA GLN A 213 -14.09 -7.71 -3.44
C GLN A 213 -12.87 -7.53 -2.54
N TYR A 214 -13.02 -6.82 -1.42
CA TYR A 214 -11.96 -6.72 -0.40
C TYR A 214 -11.61 -8.10 0.17
N TRP A 215 -12.61 -8.95 0.44
CA TRP A 215 -12.36 -10.33 0.86
C TRP A 215 -11.50 -11.09 -0.16
N ASN A 216 -11.98 -11.21 -1.40
CA ASN A 216 -11.31 -12.00 -2.44
C ASN A 216 -9.93 -11.43 -2.85
N GLN A 217 -9.82 -10.11 -3.01
CA GLN A 217 -8.67 -9.47 -3.66
C GLN A 217 -7.63 -8.94 -2.65
N VAL A 218 -8.00 -8.74 -1.38
CA VAL A 218 -7.10 -8.24 -0.32
C VAL A 218 -6.96 -9.25 0.81
N PHE A 219 -8.07 -9.77 1.35
CA PHE A 219 -8.03 -10.57 2.57
C PHE A 219 -7.54 -11.99 2.34
N GLU A 220 -8.11 -12.71 1.36
CA GLU A 220 -7.70 -14.08 1.01
C GLU A 220 -6.23 -14.12 0.58
N VAL A 221 -5.80 -13.13 -0.23
CA VAL A 221 -4.40 -12.94 -0.64
C VAL A 221 -3.48 -12.73 0.59
N MET A 222 -3.94 -11.98 1.60
CA MET A 222 -3.20 -11.81 2.86
C MET A 222 -3.03 -13.15 3.61
N LEU A 223 -4.08 -13.96 3.67
CA LEU A 223 -4.04 -15.27 4.34
C LEU A 223 -3.05 -16.22 3.63
N GLN A 224 -3.16 -16.35 2.31
CA GLN A 224 -2.25 -17.18 1.49
C GLN A 224 -0.78 -16.79 1.67
N GLU A 225 -0.48 -15.50 1.87
CA GLU A 225 0.89 -15.03 2.11
C GLU A 225 1.41 -15.41 3.51
N TYR A 226 0.55 -15.38 4.55
CA TYR A 226 0.90 -15.89 5.88
C TYR A 226 1.10 -17.41 5.92
N GLU A 227 0.34 -18.17 5.14
CA GLU A 227 0.53 -19.62 4.95
C GLU A 227 1.89 -19.93 4.29
N ARG A 228 2.30 -19.11 3.31
CA ARG A 228 3.62 -19.16 2.66
C ARG A 228 4.77 -18.67 3.55
N GLY A 229 4.50 -18.23 4.78
CA GLY A 229 5.52 -17.72 5.71
C GLY A 229 6.05 -16.33 5.38
N ARG A 230 5.29 -15.55 4.59
CA ARG A 230 5.58 -14.16 4.27
C ARG A 230 4.73 -13.24 5.16
N THR A 231 5.17 -11.99 5.36
CA THR A 231 4.40 -10.97 6.09
C THR A 231 3.84 -9.97 5.07
N PRO A 232 2.61 -10.14 4.57
CA PRO A 232 2.02 -9.28 3.54
C PRO A 232 1.76 -7.84 4.02
N ASN A 233 1.59 -6.91 3.06
CA ASN A 233 1.14 -5.54 3.34
C ASN A 233 -0.24 -5.27 2.68
N PRO A 234 -1.36 -5.60 3.37
CA PRO A 234 -2.69 -5.55 2.77
C PRO A 234 -3.21 -4.15 2.48
N ASP A 235 -2.67 -3.10 3.11
CA ASP A 235 -3.07 -1.71 2.85
C ASP A 235 -2.64 -1.25 1.44
N VAL A 236 -1.51 -1.77 0.93
CA VAL A 236 -1.02 -1.54 -0.44
C VAL A 236 -1.95 -2.21 -1.45
N THR A 237 -2.27 -3.50 -1.24
CA THR A 237 -3.23 -4.24 -2.06
C THR A 237 -4.61 -3.58 -2.02
N CYS A 238 -5.07 -3.12 -0.85
CA CYS A 238 -6.34 -2.40 -0.70
C CYS A 238 -6.37 -1.09 -1.50
N ASN A 239 -5.27 -0.34 -1.55
CA ASN A 239 -5.17 0.82 -2.44
C ASN A 239 -5.27 0.40 -3.91
N LYS A 240 -4.43 -0.56 -4.34
CA LYS A 240 -4.36 -1.03 -5.73
C LYS A 240 -5.70 -1.56 -6.24
N GLU A 241 -6.26 -2.57 -5.57
CA GLU A 241 -7.40 -3.33 -6.08
C GLU A 241 -8.75 -2.70 -5.73
N ILE A 242 -8.89 -2.06 -4.56
CA ILE A 242 -10.20 -1.57 -4.08
C ILE A 242 -10.34 -0.05 -4.25
N LYS A 243 -9.48 0.75 -3.60
CA LYS A 243 -9.64 2.22 -3.62
C LYS A 243 -9.38 2.84 -4.99
N PHE A 244 -8.55 2.20 -5.81
CA PHE A 244 -8.17 2.67 -7.15
C PHE A 244 -8.32 1.60 -8.26
N GLY A 245 -8.89 0.43 -7.93
CA GLY A 245 -9.29 -0.60 -8.90
C GLY A 245 -10.82 -0.63 -9.06
N GLU A 246 -11.50 -1.46 -8.27
CA GLU A 246 -12.96 -1.63 -8.24
C GLU A 246 -13.75 -0.32 -8.22
N LEU A 247 -13.28 0.69 -7.46
CA LEU A 247 -13.91 2.00 -7.45
C LEU A 247 -13.80 2.73 -8.80
N ILE A 248 -12.66 2.65 -9.49
CA ILE A 248 -12.49 3.30 -10.79
C ILE A 248 -13.31 2.54 -11.84
N GLU A 249 -13.34 1.21 -11.81
CA GLU A 249 -14.27 0.46 -12.65
C GLU A 249 -15.73 0.80 -12.36
N TRP A 250 -16.10 1.02 -11.09
CA TRP A 250 -17.43 1.49 -10.73
C TRP A 250 -17.71 2.89 -11.30
N CYS A 251 -16.74 3.81 -11.28
CA CYS A 251 -16.87 5.12 -11.92
C CYS A 251 -17.07 4.98 -13.43
N ASP A 252 -16.27 4.14 -14.10
CA ASP A 252 -16.37 3.88 -15.54
C ASP A 252 -17.73 3.26 -15.91
N ARG A 253 -18.28 2.37 -15.06
CA ARG A 253 -19.65 1.84 -15.18
C ARG A 253 -20.77 2.86 -14.89
N ASN A 254 -20.46 4.02 -14.28
CA ASN A 254 -21.45 5.01 -13.81
C ASN A 254 -21.33 6.41 -14.45
N GLY A 255 -20.50 6.57 -15.48
CA GLY A 255 -20.36 7.82 -16.25
C GLY A 255 -18.92 8.24 -16.57
N GLY A 256 -17.93 7.48 -16.10
CA GLY A 256 -16.51 7.70 -16.38
C GLY A 256 -15.76 8.40 -15.24
N LEU A 257 -14.46 8.12 -15.13
CA LEU A 257 -13.51 8.94 -14.40
C LEU A 257 -12.54 9.64 -15.37
N GLY A 258 -12.54 10.97 -15.37
CA GLY A 258 -11.64 11.81 -16.17
C GLY A 258 -12.30 12.50 -17.36
N LYS A 259 -11.67 13.60 -17.80
CA LYS A 259 -12.18 14.52 -18.84
C LYS A 259 -12.27 13.91 -20.24
N ASP A 260 -11.49 12.87 -20.52
CA ASP A 260 -11.44 12.16 -21.81
C ASP A 260 -12.41 10.97 -21.89
N ARG A 261 -12.93 10.50 -20.74
CA ARG A 261 -13.96 9.45 -20.58
C ARG A 261 -13.69 8.18 -21.40
N GLN A 262 -12.42 7.82 -21.53
CA GLN A 262 -12.00 6.73 -22.42
C GLN A 262 -12.66 5.40 -22.08
N GLY A 263 -12.98 5.11 -20.81
CA GLY A 263 -13.69 3.90 -20.40
C GLY A 263 -15.04 3.73 -21.12
N LEU A 264 -15.89 4.77 -21.12
CA LEU A 264 -17.18 4.72 -21.83
C LEU A 264 -16.99 4.63 -23.35
N ARG A 265 -16.02 5.35 -23.90
CA ARG A 265 -15.77 5.34 -25.36
C ARG A 265 -15.26 3.98 -25.82
N GLN A 266 -14.31 3.37 -25.12
CA GLN A 266 -13.78 2.04 -25.44
C GLN A 266 -14.82 0.93 -25.29
N HIS A 267 -15.75 1.04 -24.33
CA HIS A 267 -16.87 0.10 -24.23
C HIS A 267 -17.87 0.28 -25.40
N ALA A 268 -18.26 1.52 -25.70
CA ALA A 268 -19.18 1.83 -26.80
C ALA A 268 -18.59 1.49 -28.20
N GLU A 269 -17.29 1.73 -28.41
CA GLU A 269 -16.56 1.32 -29.62
C GLU A 269 -16.42 -0.20 -29.74
N ALA A 270 -16.46 -0.95 -28.63
CA ALA A 270 -16.33 -2.40 -28.62
C ALA A 270 -17.66 -3.14 -28.86
N ASP A 271 -18.81 -2.53 -28.56
CA ASP A 271 -20.14 -3.07 -28.86
C ASP A 271 -20.88 -2.38 -30.02
N GLY A 272 -20.36 -1.24 -30.50
CA GLY A 272 -20.92 -0.46 -31.61
C GLY A 272 -22.04 0.51 -31.20
N SER A 273 -22.27 0.72 -29.90
CA SER A 273 -23.21 1.71 -29.40
C SER A 273 -22.64 3.14 -29.45
N MET A 274 -23.51 4.13 -29.27
CA MET A 274 -23.09 5.49 -28.92
C MET A 274 -23.25 5.71 -27.42
N VAL A 275 -22.27 6.35 -26.79
CA VAL A 275 -22.38 6.81 -25.40
C VAL A 275 -23.60 7.75 -25.26
N PRO A 276 -24.59 7.41 -24.40
CA PRO A 276 -25.72 8.30 -24.17
C PRO A 276 -25.30 9.57 -23.44
N SER A 277 -25.77 10.73 -23.89
CA SER A 277 -25.52 12.03 -23.23
C SER A 277 -26.04 12.09 -21.78
N SER A 278 -26.97 11.20 -21.41
CA SER A 278 -27.49 11.01 -20.05
C SER A 278 -26.57 10.19 -19.11
N LEU A 279 -25.48 9.62 -19.64
CA LEU A 279 -24.35 9.07 -18.87
C LEU A 279 -23.20 10.09 -18.77
N GLU A 280 -22.96 10.88 -19.83
CA GLU A 280 -21.96 11.96 -19.84
C GLU A 280 -22.19 13.05 -18.78
N SER A 281 -23.42 13.25 -18.30
CA SER A 281 -23.71 14.21 -17.22
C SER A 281 -23.41 13.68 -15.80
N LYS A 282 -23.17 12.36 -15.66
CA LYS A 282 -23.13 11.64 -14.36
C LYS A 282 -21.74 11.27 -13.84
N GLY A 283 -20.73 11.21 -14.72
CA GLY A 283 -19.35 10.87 -14.33
C GLY A 283 -18.65 11.97 -13.52
N TRP A 284 -17.39 11.69 -13.15
CA TRP A 284 -16.54 12.59 -12.37
C TRP A 284 -15.24 12.92 -13.12
N ASP A 285 -14.75 14.15 -13.00
CA ASP A 285 -13.46 14.55 -13.57
C ASP A 285 -12.29 14.02 -12.73
N PHE A 286 -12.48 13.94 -11.40
CA PHE A 286 -11.45 13.49 -10.47
C PHE A 286 -11.97 12.58 -9.35
N LEU A 287 -11.07 11.73 -8.85
CA LEU A 287 -11.20 10.94 -7.63
C LEU A 287 -10.28 11.55 -6.56
N ALA A 288 -10.84 12.12 -5.49
CA ALA A 288 -10.06 12.66 -4.37
C ALA A 288 -10.00 11.68 -3.20
N THR A 289 -8.90 11.73 -2.43
CA THR A 289 -8.77 10.93 -1.19
C THR A 289 -8.00 11.69 -0.11
N GLY A 290 -8.25 11.37 1.17
CA GLY A 290 -7.52 11.91 2.32
C GLY A 290 -6.11 11.31 2.54
N HIS A 291 -5.41 10.90 1.48
CA HIS A 291 -4.02 10.45 1.61
C HIS A 291 -3.03 11.63 1.61
N TYR A 292 -1.97 11.50 2.38
CA TYR A 292 -0.82 12.41 2.37
C TYR A 292 0.16 11.93 1.29
N ALA A 293 -0.06 12.40 0.06
CA ALA A 293 0.88 12.30 -1.06
C ALA A 293 0.63 13.49 -2.00
N ARG A 294 1.50 13.68 -3.00
CA ARG A 294 1.39 14.74 -4.00
C ARG A 294 1.29 14.11 -5.39
N VAL A 295 0.45 14.65 -6.28
CA VAL A 295 0.46 14.28 -7.71
C VAL A 295 0.83 15.50 -8.52
N GLU A 296 1.96 15.44 -9.21
CA GLU A 296 2.31 16.42 -10.22
C GLU A 296 1.83 15.94 -11.60
N ARG A 297 1.48 16.88 -12.48
CA ARG A 297 1.06 16.60 -13.86
C ARG A 297 1.85 17.47 -14.82
N ASP A 298 2.47 16.84 -15.81
CA ASP A 298 3.06 17.52 -16.95
C ASP A 298 1.94 18.21 -17.77
N PRO A 299 1.93 19.55 -17.91
CA PRO A 299 0.86 20.27 -18.60
C PRO A 299 0.89 20.10 -20.12
N VAL A 300 1.98 19.56 -20.68
CA VAL A 300 2.15 19.34 -22.13
C VAL A 300 1.90 17.87 -22.49
N THR A 301 2.49 16.93 -21.75
CA THR A 301 2.34 15.49 -22.05
C THR A 301 1.21 14.81 -21.29
N GLY A 302 0.60 15.47 -20.30
CA GLY A 302 -0.46 14.92 -19.45
C GLY A 302 0.00 13.75 -18.56
N ARG A 303 1.31 13.53 -18.40
CA ARG A 303 1.85 12.45 -17.55
C ARG A 303 1.78 12.85 -16.08
N ALA A 304 1.55 11.87 -15.20
CA ALA A 304 1.32 12.10 -13.78
C ALA A 304 2.36 11.40 -12.90
N ARG A 305 3.02 12.15 -12.00
CA ARG A 305 4.09 11.66 -11.12
C ARG A 305 3.60 11.61 -9.68
N LEU A 306 3.85 10.51 -8.96
CA LEU A 306 3.56 10.39 -7.53
C LEU A 306 4.73 10.94 -6.74
N LEU A 307 4.52 12.02 -6.00
CA LEU A 307 5.55 12.66 -5.19
C LEU A 307 5.22 12.56 -3.69
N ARG A 308 6.25 12.61 -2.84
CA ARG A 308 6.13 12.57 -1.37
C ARG A 308 5.28 13.73 -0.85
N ALA A 309 4.63 13.54 0.30
CA ALA A 309 3.95 14.64 1.01
C ALA A 309 4.95 15.54 1.75
N ALA A 310 4.53 16.78 2.03
CA ALA A 310 5.30 17.70 2.88
C ALA A 310 5.49 17.16 4.32
N ASP A 311 4.51 16.39 4.84
CA ASP A 311 4.63 15.71 6.14
C ASP A 311 5.32 14.35 5.98
N SER A 312 6.64 14.32 6.17
CA SER A 312 7.45 13.09 6.07
C SER A 312 7.08 12.00 7.11
N ASN A 313 6.29 12.31 8.15
CA ASN A 313 5.84 11.35 9.17
C ASN A 313 4.46 10.74 8.86
N LYS A 314 3.73 11.35 7.91
CA LYS A 314 2.40 10.94 7.44
C LYS A 314 2.37 10.57 5.96
N ASP A 315 3.43 10.87 5.20
CA ASP A 315 3.64 10.46 3.81
C ASP A 315 3.21 9.01 3.56
N GLN A 316 2.30 8.86 2.60
CA GLN A 316 1.63 7.62 2.23
C GLN A 316 2.00 7.14 0.82
N THR A 317 2.99 7.76 0.15
CA THR A 317 3.51 7.27 -1.14
C THR A 317 3.94 5.80 -1.09
N TYR A 318 4.47 5.33 0.05
CA TYR A 318 4.77 3.91 0.28
C TYR A 318 3.55 2.99 0.02
N TYR A 319 2.37 3.39 0.49
CA TYR A 319 1.12 2.64 0.31
C TYR A 319 0.48 2.84 -1.07
N LEU A 320 0.91 3.85 -1.83
CA LEU A 320 0.38 4.22 -3.15
C LEU A 320 1.36 3.86 -4.29
N SER A 321 2.48 3.22 -3.95
CA SER A 321 3.58 2.81 -4.84
C SER A 321 3.17 1.88 -5.99
N THR A 322 2.04 1.19 -5.83
CA THR A 322 1.46 0.27 -6.82
C THR A 322 0.36 0.88 -7.68
N LEU A 323 0.20 2.22 -7.67
CA LEU A 323 -0.72 2.92 -8.57
C LEU A 323 -0.06 3.21 -9.93
N SER A 324 -0.81 3.10 -11.02
CA SER A 324 -0.32 3.45 -12.36
C SER A 324 -0.48 4.95 -12.64
N GLU A 325 0.35 5.48 -13.54
CA GLU A 325 0.23 6.84 -14.07
C GLU A 325 -1.21 7.14 -14.55
N ARG A 326 -1.85 6.18 -15.22
CA ARG A 326 -3.25 6.25 -15.70
C ARG A 326 -4.23 6.62 -14.58
N VAL A 327 -4.05 6.04 -13.39
CA VAL A 327 -4.86 6.37 -12.21
C VAL A 327 -4.53 7.77 -11.71
N LEU A 328 -3.25 8.07 -11.52
CA LEU A 328 -2.78 9.33 -10.94
C LEU A 328 -3.23 10.56 -11.75
N ARG A 329 -3.31 10.44 -13.08
CA ARG A 329 -3.84 11.50 -13.98
C ARG A 329 -5.19 12.06 -13.51
N ASN A 330 -6.07 11.23 -12.94
CA ASN A 330 -7.41 11.62 -12.50
C ASN A 330 -7.57 11.61 -10.96
N VAL A 331 -6.47 11.57 -10.18
CA VAL A 331 -6.52 11.53 -8.70
C VAL A 331 -6.04 12.82 -8.04
N LEU A 332 -6.74 13.25 -6.98
CA LEU A 332 -6.40 14.41 -6.15
C LEU A 332 -6.07 14.00 -4.71
N PHE A 333 -5.04 14.63 -4.14
CA PHE A 333 -4.65 14.50 -2.73
C PHE A 333 -4.62 15.91 -2.09
N PRO A 334 -5.75 16.44 -1.61
CA PRO A 334 -5.83 17.83 -1.10
C PRO A 334 -4.98 18.14 0.14
N LEU A 335 -4.36 17.13 0.75
CA LEU A 335 -3.50 17.28 1.95
C LEU A 335 -2.00 17.33 1.64
N ALA A 336 -1.60 17.29 0.36
CA ALA A 336 -0.22 17.19 -0.10
C ALA A 336 0.77 18.15 0.60
N GLN A 337 0.36 19.40 0.80
CA GLN A 337 1.17 20.48 1.37
C GLN A 337 1.02 20.71 2.88
N TYR A 338 0.19 19.95 3.60
CA TYR A 338 -0.10 20.19 5.02
C TYR A 338 0.46 19.11 5.94
N ASP A 339 0.97 19.54 7.12
CA ASP A 339 1.24 18.61 8.22
C ASP A 339 -0.03 18.23 8.98
N LYS A 340 -0.04 17.05 9.61
CA LYS A 340 -1.23 16.58 10.34
C LYS A 340 -1.66 17.51 11.49
N PRO A 341 -0.74 18.16 12.25
CA PRO A 341 -1.11 19.21 13.19
C PRO A 341 -1.88 20.38 12.55
N THR A 342 -1.51 20.80 11.34
CA THR A 342 -2.16 21.89 10.60
C THR A 342 -3.51 21.45 10.06
N VAL A 343 -3.65 20.25 9.48
CA VAL A 343 -4.95 19.70 9.07
C VAL A 343 -5.92 19.62 10.24
N LYS A 344 -5.46 19.21 11.44
CA LYS A 344 -6.27 19.25 12.67
C LYS A 344 -6.62 20.67 13.11
N ARG A 345 -5.70 21.63 12.98
CA ARG A 345 -5.94 23.03 13.35
C ARG A 345 -7.00 23.67 12.44
N MET A 346 -6.88 23.48 11.12
CA MET A 346 -7.86 23.92 10.12
C MET A 346 -9.25 23.36 10.44
N ALA A 347 -9.35 22.05 10.73
CA ALA A 347 -10.61 21.41 11.11
C ALA A 347 -11.26 21.95 12.39
N LEU A 348 -10.44 22.44 13.34
CA LEU A 348 -10.92 23.08 14.56
C LEU A 348 -11.35 24.54 14.35
N THR A 349 -10.84 25.22 13.33
CA THR A 349 -11.13 26.64 13.03
C THR A 349 -12.08 26.87 11.86
N ALA A 350 -12.48 25.82 11.12
CA ALA A 350 -13.31 25.88 9.92
C ALA A 350 -14.78 26.32 10.12
N GLY A 351 -15.19 26.76 11.33
CA GLY A 351 -16.55 27.16 11.66
C GLY A 351 -17.60 26.02 11.72
N THR A 352 -17.26 24.83 11.23
CA THR A 352 -18.17 23.69 11.08
C THR A 352 -17.99 22.65 12.20
N GLN A 353 -19.03 22.48 13.02
CA GLN A 353 -19.06 21.56 14.17
C GLN A 353 -18.62 20.11 13.85
N GLN A 354 -18.96 19.56 12.69
CA GLN A 354 -18.59 18.18 12.34
C GLN A 354 -17.11 18.03 11.97
N LEU A 355 -16.45 19.07 11.46
CA LEU A 355 -14.99 19.08 11.31
C LEU A 355 -14.29 19.17 12.69
N VAL A 356 -14.87 19.92 13.64
CA VAL A 356 -14.41 19.96 15.04
C VAL A 356 -14.55 18.59 15.71
N VAL A 357 -15.64 17.85 15.45
CA VAL A 357 -15.84 16.47 15.93
C VAL A 357 -14.81 15.53 15.27
N ALA A 358 -14.67 15.57 13.95
CA ALA A 358 -13.71 14.74 13.22
C ALA A 358 -12.25 14.98 13.69
N ALA A 359 -11.86 16.22 13.97
CA ALA A 359 -10.53 16.58 14.48
C ALA A 359 -10.21 15.97 15.85
N LYS A 360 -11.24 15.83 16.70
CA LYS A 360 -11.18 15.22 18.04
C LYS A 360 -11.23 13.69 17.99
N LYS A 361 -11.76 13.10 16.91
CA LYS A 361 -11.77 11.64 16.69
C LYS A 361 -10.33 11.09 16.66
N LYS A 362 -10.13 9.91 17.26
CA LYS A 362 -8.85 9.19 17.22
C LYS A 362 -8.62 8.67 15.79
N GLU A 363 -7.37 8.69 15.31
CA GLU A 363 -7.03 8.07 14.03
C GLU A 363 -7.30 6.56 14.07
N SER A 364 -7.89 6.04 12.99
CA SER A 364 -7.93 4.60 12.70
C SER A 364 -6.50 4.08 12.50
N MET A 365 -6.21 2.90 13.02
CA MET A 365 -4.88 2.26 13.02
C MET A 365 -5.06 0.75 12.84
N GLY A 366 -4.03 0.06 12.36
CA GLY A 366 -4.18 -1.31 11.87
C GLY A 366 -4.69 -1.33 10.43
N ILE A 367 -5.02 -2.52 9.94
CA ILE A 367 -5.40 -2.76 8.54
C ILE A 367 -6.65 -1.96 8.18
N CYS A 368 -6.66 -1.39 6.97
CA CYS A 368 -7.81 -0.72 6.37
C CYS A 368 -9.10 -1.54 6.54
N PHE A 369 -10.18 -0.87 6.95
CA PHE A 369 -11.53 -1.43 7.12
C PHE A 369 -11.72 -2.50 8.23
N VAL A 370 -10.73 -3.35 8.53
CA VAL A 370 -10.78 -4.35 9.62
C VAL A 370 -10.66 -3.71 11.02
N GLY A 371 -9.89 -2.61 11.13
CA GLY A 371 -9.82 -1.75 12.32
C GLY A 371 -8.89 -2.20 13.45
N GLN A 372 -8.95 -1.48 14.59
CA GLN A 372 -8.04 -1.67 15.75
C GLN A 372 -8.37 -2.95 16.57
N ARG A 373 -8.01 -4.14 16.06
CA ARG A 373 -7.98 -5.38 16.84
C ARG A 373 -6.78 -5.35 17.81
N LYS A 374 -7.00 -5.49 19.13
CA LYS A 374 -5.96 -5.34 20.18
C LYS A 374 -4.80 -6.35 20.10
N ARG A 375 -5.00 -7.49 19.45
CA ARG A 375 -4.01 -8.53 19.20
C ARG A 375 -4.25 -9.08 17.80
N PHE A 376 -3.46 -8.64 16.82
CA PHE A 376 -3.66 -9.04 15.43
C PHE A 376 -3.44 -10.55 15.21
N GLY A 377 -2.47 -11.14 15.91
CA GLY A 377 -2.27 -12.59 15.91
C GLY A 377 -3.36 -13.42 16.63
N ASP A 378 -4.32 -12.79 17.31
CA ASP A 378 -5.55 -13.47 17.76
C ASP A 378 -6.55 -13.54 16.59
N PHE A 379 -6.76 -12.42 15.89
CA PHE A 379 -7.61 -12.34 14.69
C PHE A 379 -7.15 -13.27 13.55
N LEU A 380 -5.84 -13.41 13.31
CA LEU A 380 -5.37 -14.38 12.30
C LEU A 380 -5.72 -15.84 12.64
N ARG A 381 -5.92 -16.21 13.91
CA ARG A 381 -6.37 -17.57 14.29
C ARG A 381 -7.86 -17.80 14.11
N GLU A 382 -8.63 -16.78 13.72
CA GLU A 382 -10.02 -16.94 13.25
C GLU A 382 -10.05 -17.56 11.84
N TYR A 383 -8.90 -17.59 11.12
CA TYR A 383 -8.79 -18.05 9.73
C TYR A 383 -7.59 -18.98 9.43
N LEU A 384 -6.54 -19.01 10.27
CA LEU A 384 -5.31 -19.79 10.04
C LEU A 384 -5.02 -20.78 11.18
N ASP A 385 -4.75 -22.04 10.80
CA ASP A 385 -4.40 -23.12 11.73
C ASP A 385 -3.05 -22.85 12.43
N GLY A 386 -3.12 -22.42 13.69
CA GLY A 386 -1.97 -22.14 14.55
C GLY A 386 -1.23 -23.38 15.00
N LYS A 387 -0.44 -24.01 14.11
CA LYS A 387 0.45 -25.15 14.41
C LYS A 387 1.48 -24.76 15.49
N PRO A 388 1.41 -25.28 16.73
CA PRO A 388 2.36 -24.93 17.77
C PRO A 388 3.73 -25.57 17.47
N GLY A 389 4.81 -24.96 17.94
CA GLY A 389 6.18 -25.42 17.67
C GLY A 389 7.19 -24.78 18.61
N VAL A 390 8.48 -25.11 18.46
CA VAL A 390 9.54 -24.70 19.39
C VAL A 390 10.18 -23.36 18.98
N VAL A 391 10.70 -22.63 19.97
CA VAL A 391 11.52 -21.44 19.76
C VAL A 391 12.96 -21.78 20.11
N LYS A 392 13.90 -21.58 19.18
CA LYS A 392 15.33 -21.89 19.36
C LYS A 392 16.22 -20.66 19.21
N ALA A 393 17.26 -20.57 20.04
CA ALA A 393 18.29 -19.53 19.93
C ALA A 393 19.28 -19.85 18.79
N ASN A 394 19.65 -18.84 18.01
CA ASN A 394 20.80 -18.80 17.08
C ASN A 394 20.88 -19.88 15.98
N GLY A 395 19.95 -20.83 15.87
CA GLY A 395 19.95 -21.83 14.79
C GLY A 395 18.90 -22.92 14.99
N LEU A 396 18.93 -23.95 14.12
CA LEU A 396 18.11 -25.14 14.28
C LEU A 396 18.68 -26.10 15.34
N ASP A 397 19.99 -26.10 15.55
CA ASP A 397 20.68 -26.95 16.53
C ASP A 397 20.87 -26.27 17.90
N GLY A 398 20.54 -24.98 17.99
CA GLY A 398 20.66 -24.20 19.23
C GLY A 398 19.60 -24.54 20.29
N PRO A 399 19.78 -24.02 21.52
CA PRO A 399 18.95 -24.38 22.66
C PRO A 399 17.50 -23.92 22.51
N VAL A 400 16.57 -24.75 22.99
CA VAL A 400 15.14 -24.44 23.05
C VAL A 400 14.89 -23.45 24.19
N LEU A 401 14.26 -22.33 23.86
CA LEU A 401 13.92 -21.25 24.81
C LEU A 401 12.46 -21.29 25.26
N GLY A 402 11.59 -21.97 24.50
CA GLY A 402 10.15 -22.00 24.74
C GLY A 402 9.38 -22.50 23.52
N ASN A 403 8.08 -22.17 23.46
CA ASN A 403 7.17 -22.60 22.38
C ASN A 403 6.40 -21.42 21.78
N HIS A 404 6.03 -21.52 20.51
CA HIS A 404 5.18 -20.58 19.78
C HIS A 404 3.79 -21.15 19.47
N LYS A 405 2.82 -20.28 19.20
CA LYS A 405 1.43 -20.65 18.87
C LYS A 405 1.11 -20.73 17.36
N GLY A 406 2.13 -20.59 16.52
CA GLY A 406 2.01 -20.62 15.05
C GLY A 406 2.91 -19.57 14.41
N LEU A 407 3.66 -19.96 13.37
CA LEU A 407 4.72 -19.12 12.80
C LEU A 407 4.22 -17.81 12.18
N PHE A 408 3.00 -17.77 11.63
CA PHE A 408 2.39 -16.56 11.06
C PHE A 408 2.18 -15.40 12.05
N GLN A 409 2.32 -15.63 13.36
CA GLN A 409 2.21 -14.59 14.39
C GLN A 409 3.53 -13.78 14.57
N TYR A 410 4.56 -14.07 13.77
CA TYR A 410 5.92 -13.54 13.95
C TYR A 410 6.53 -13.04 12.63
N THR A 411 6.97 -11.78 12.61
CA THR A 411 7.78 -11.20 11.52
C THR A 411 9.24 -11.08 11.94
N VAL A 412 10.18 -11.22 11.00
CA VAL A 412 11.61 -10.97 11.24
C VAL A 412 11.85 -9.57 11.84
N GLY A 413 12.77 -9.50 12.81
CA GLY A 413 13.11 -8.27 13.54
C GLY A 413 12.14 -7.84 14.63
N GLN A 414 11.02 -8.55 14.81
CA GLN A 414 10.08 -8.42 15.94
C GLN A 414 10.68 -9.04 17.21
N ALA A 415 10.32 -8.54 18.39
CA ALA A 415 10.62 -9.24 19.64
C ALA A 415 9.78 -10.52 19.75
N SER A 416 10.39 -11.66 20.08
CA SER A 416 9.70 -12.97 20.08
C SER A 416 8.69 -13.15 21.21
N GLY A 417 8.77 -12.32 22.25
CA GLY A 417 7.95 -12.45 23.47
C GLY A 417 8.37 -13.59 24.40
N VAL A 418 9.40 -14.36 24.04
CA VAL A 418 9.99 -15.39 24.92
C VAL A 418 10.90 -14.72 25.95
N ALA A 419 10.74 -15.11 27.22
CA ALA A 419 11.56 -14.64 28.34
C ALA A 419 12.92 -15.34 28.38
N ASN A 420 13.75 -15.02 29.38
CA ASN A 420 15.04 -15.64 29.69
C ASN A 420 16.15 -15.34 28.65
N GLY A 421 16.83 -14.22 28.82
CA GLY A 421 18.02 -13.81 28.04
C GLY A 421 18.64 -12.54 28.62
N PRO A 422 19.92 -12.22 28.31
CA PRO A 422 20.56 -10.99 28.75
C PRO A 422 20.01 -9.75 28.03
N GLN A 423 19.53 -9.91 26.78
CA GLN A 423 18.69 -8.92 26.10
C GLN A 423 17.35 -9.55 25.70
N LYS A 424 16.56 -8.81 24.92
CA LYS A 424 15.30 -9.32 24.35
C LYS A 424 15.60 -10.14 23.10
N TRP A 425 15.12 -11.38 23.07
CA TRP A 425 15.14 -12.22 21.88
C TRP A 425 14.36 -11.60 20.72
N VAL A 426 14.98 -11.59 19.55
CA VAL A 426 14.43 -11.03 18.30
C VAL A 426 14.30 -12.13 17.26
N VAL A 427 13.17 -12.19 16.56
CA VAL A 427 12.93 -13.15 15.48
C VAL A 427 13.94 -12.96 14.36
N LEU A 428 14.73 -13.99 14.07
CA LEU A 428 15.63 -14.06 12.92
C LEU A 428 14.87 -14.58 11.70
N ARG A 429 14.24 -15.75 11.82
CA ARG A 429 13.39 -16.34 10.77
C ARG A 429 12.40 -17.35 11.36
N ALA A 430 11.28 -17.54 10.66
CA ALA A 430 10.42 -18.68 10.85
C ALA A 430 10.88 -19.82 9.94
N ASP A 431 11.18 -20.99 10.50
CA ASP A 431 11.51 -22.20 9.74
C ASP A 431 10.24 -23.06 9.60
N TYR A 432 9.57 -22.93 8.46
CA TYR A 432 8.33 -23.65 8.18
C TYR A 432 8.52 -25.17 8.03
N PRO A 433 9.58 -25.70 7.36
CA PRO A 433 9.82 -27.14 7.26
C PRO A 433 9.98 -27.86 8.61
N SER A 434 10.68 -27.25 9.57
CA SER A 434 10.86 -27.79 10.93
C SER A 434 9.87 -27.24 11.96
N ASN A 435 8.90 -26.42 11.53
CA ASN A 435 7.93 -25.71 12.38
C ASN A 435 8.58 -25.09 13.63
N THR A 436 9.66 -24.33 13.42
CA THR A 436 10.53 -23.77 14.46
C THR A 436 10.74 -22.27 14.27
N LEU A 437 10.56 -21.49 15.33
CA LEU A 437 10.88 -20.06 15.34
C LEU A 437 12.34 -19.86 15.78
N ILE A 438 13.19 -19.35 14.89
CA ILE A 438 14.60 -19.06 15.21
C ILE A 438 14.72 -17.61 15.65
N VAL A 439 15.33 -17.40 16.81
CA VAL A 439 15.56 -16.08 17.41
C VAL A 439 17.04 -15.84 17.69
N VAL A 440 17.45 -14.57 17.72
CA VAL A 440 18.80 -14.12 18.07
C VAL A 440 18.75 -13.12 19.22
N ASP A 441 19.82 -13.03 20.00
CA ASP A 441 19.90 -12.08 21.11
C ASP A 441 20.19 -10.66 20.59
N GLY A 442 19.41 -9.70 21.07
CA GLY A 442 19.58 -8.28 20.81
C GLY A 442 19.05 -7.76 19.46
N SER A 443 18.53 -6.53 19.46
CA SER A 443 18.04 -5.87 18.24
C SER A 443 19.14 -5.45 17.25
N GLN A 444 20.40 -5.44 17.67
CA GLN A 444 21.56 -5.09 16.85
C GLN A 444 22.39 -6.31 16.41
N ASN A 445 21.83 -7.52 16.52
CA ASN A 445 22.51 -8.74 16.07
C ASN A 445 22.80 -8.69 14.56
N LYS A 446 24.06 -8.92 14.17
CA LYS A 446 24.50 -8.82 12.76
C LYS A 446 23.65 -9.67 11.80
N ARG A 447 23.19 -10.86 12.23
CA ARG A 447 22.38 -11.78 11.40
C ARG A 447 20.99 -11.23 11.06
N LEU A 448 20.54 -10.17 11.74
CA LEU A 448 19.33 -9.43 11.36
C LEU A 448 19.54 -8.45 10.20
N PHE A 449 20.78 -8.22 9.74
CA PHE A 449 21.09 -7.23 8.71
C PHE A 449 21.36 -7.91 7.36
N SER A 450 21.05 -7.20 6.28
CA SER A 450 21.20 -7.70 4.91
C SER A 450 21.68 -6.57 3.99
N SER A 451 22.64 -6.88 3.13
CA SER A 451 23.27 -5.89 2.23
C SER A 451 22.38 -5.58 1.02
N ALA A 452 21.55 -6.54 0.61
CA ALA A 452 20.66 -6.44 -0.52
C ALA A 452 19.37 -7.26 -0.29
N LEU A 453 18.45 -7.20 -1.25
CA LEU A 453 17.28 -8.07 -1.34
C LEU A 453 16.96 -8.43 -2.79
N ILE A 454 16.15 -9.45 -2.99
CA ILE A 454 15.47 -9.74 -4.27
C ILE A 454 13.99 -9.36 -4.15
N ALA A 455 13.49 -8.63 -5.14
CA ALA A 455 12.10 -8.23 -5.26
C ALA A 455 11.44 -8.86 -6.50
N GLU A 456 10.16 -9.17 -6.38
CA GLU A 456 9.30 -9.78 -7.40
C GLU A 456 8.05 -8.94 -7.66
N SER A 457 7.40 -9.16 -8.81
CA SER A 457 6.14 -8.50 -9.19
C SER A 457 6.20 -6.96 -9.14
N TRP A 458 7.28 -6.38 -9.68
CA TRP A 458 7.52 -4.93 -9.62
C TRP A 458 6.50 -4.15 -10.44
N HIS A 459 5.81 -3.21 -9.78
CA HIS A 459 4.94 -2.22 -10.41
C HIS A 459 5.67 -0.88 -10.56
N TRP A 460 5.88 -0.45 -11.80
CA TRP A 460 6.42 0.88 -12.12
C TRP A 460 5.26 1.85 -12.38
N ILE A 461 5.28 3.03 -11.77
CA ILE A 461 4.18 4.00 -11.92
C ILE A 461 4.08 4.47 -13.38
N SER A 462 5.23 4.73 -14.01
CA SER A 462 5.44 5.00 -15.44
C SER A 462 5.13 3.83 -16.38
N GLY A 463 4.79 2.64 -15.86
CA GLY A 463 4.61 1.41 -16.64
C GLY A 463 5.91 0.71 -17.06
N GLU A 464 7.01 1.46 -17.21
CA GLU A 464 8.36 0.93 -17.50
C GLU A 464 9.40 1.37 -16.44
N PRO A 465 10.43 0.55 -16.14
CA PRO A 465 11.56 0.94 -15.30
C PRO A 465 12.34 2.13 -15.89
N PRO A 466 12.88 3.03 -15.05
CA PRO A 466 13.83 4.06 -15.47
C PRO A 466 14.95 3.51 -16.36
N LYS A 467 15.28 4.24 -17.43
CA LYS A 467 16.33 3.85 -18.38
C LYS A 467 17.72 3.74 -17.73
N SER A 468 17.95 4.41 -16.60
CA SER A 468 19.14 4.29 -15.76
C SER A 468 19.22 2.96 -14.97
N ILE A 469 18.15 2.16 -14.92
CA ILE A 469 18.16 0.77 -14.44
C ILE A 469 18.37 -0.18 -15.64
N LEU A 470 17.59 -0.01 -16.71
CA LEU A 470 17.72 -0.83 -17.93
C LEU A 470 19.13 -0.78 -18.55
N ASN A 471 19.75 0.40 -18.60
CA ASN A 471 21.08 0.57 -19.18
C ASN A 471 22.23 0.06 -18.28
N ARG A 472 21.94 -0.37 -17.04
CA ARG A 472 22.93 -1.02 -16.15
C ARG A 472 23.01 -2.54 -16.34
N TYR A 473 22.20 -3.10 -17.24
CA TYR A 473 22.24 -4.52 -17.62
C TYR A 473 23.59 -4.85 -18.31
N PRO A 474 24.43 -5.74 -17.75
CA PRO A 474 25.84 -5.81 -18.13
C PRO A 474 26.07 -6.50 -19.48
N ARG A 475 26.63 -5.76 -20.45
CA ARG A 475 27.31 -6.36 -21.62
C ARG A 475 28.71 -6.88 -21.24
N GLY A 476 28.77 -7.84 -20.32
CA GLY A 476 29.99 -8.60 -19.99
C GLY A 476 30.98 -7.93 -19.02
N GLU A 477 30.63 -6.79 -18.40
CA GLU A 477 31.44 -6.19 -17.33
C GLU A 477 30.90 -6.55 -15.94
N ASN A 478 31.79 -6.61 -14.94
CA ASN A 478 31.47 -7.10 -13.59
C ASN A 478 30.38 -6.24 -12.89
N PRO A 479 29.32 -6.83 -12.30
CA PRO A 479 28.24 -6.10 -11.61
C PRO A 479 28.62 -5.30 -10.34
N GLY A 480 29.91 -5.12 -10.03
CA GLY A 480 30.40 -4.61 -8.73
C GLY A 480 30.89 -3.16 -8.71
N ALA A 481 30.80 -2.38 -9.79
CA ALA A 481 31.56 -1.14 -9.96
C ALA A 481 30.78 0.19 -9.78
N SER A 482 29.45 0.18 -9.77
CA SER A 482 28.63 1.39 -9.54
C SER A 482 28.66 1.80 -8.06
N LYS A 483 29.68 2.56 -7.65
CA LYS A 483 29.75 3.18 -6.29
C LYS A 483 28.68 4.24 -6.03
N GLU A 484 27.98 4.68 -7.07
CA GLU A 484 26.86 5.62 -6.96
C GLU A 484 25.58 4.87 -6.59
N PHE A 485 24.89 5.37 -5.56
CA PHE A 485 23.58 4.91 -5.10
C PHE A 485 22.53 5.99 -5.42
N PRO A 486 22.06 6.09 -6.68
CA PRO A 486 21.29 7.24 -7.15
C PRO A 486 19.83 7.26 -6.67
N PHE A 487 19.34 6.15 -6.11
CA PHE A 487 17.96 6.05 -5.63
C PHE A 487 17.93 5.89 -4.11
N THR A 488 16.77 6.17 -3.50
CA THR A 488 16.50 5.74 -2.13
C THR A 488 15.32 4.76 -2.08
N ALA A 489 15.31 3.87 -1.10
CA ALA A 489 14.23 2.90 -0.94
C ALA A 489 13.75 2.75 0.51
N GLN A 490 12.49 2.33 0.65
CA GLN A 490 11.88 1.96 1.93
C GLN A 490 11.40 0.50 1.85
N ILE A 491 11.77 -0.32 2.84
CA ILE A 491 11.32 -1.72 3.00
C ILE A 491 10.23 -1.88 4.10
N ARG A 492 9.80 -0.76 4.68
CA ARG A 492 8.65 -0.62 5.58
C ARG A 492 8.21 0.84 5.67
N HIS A 493 6.91 1.08 5.86
CA HIS A 493 6.37 2.41 6.16
C HIS A 493 7.06 3.04 7.40
N ARG A 494 7.28 4.36 7.36
CA ARG A 494 8.02 5.18 8.36
C ARG A 494 9.51 4.87 8.56
N GLN A 495 10.11 4.04 7.72
CA GLN A 495 11.56 4.00 7.60
C GLN A 495 12.05 5.29 6.91
N VAL A 496 13.17 5.87 7.37
CA VAL A 496 13.88 6.90 6.60
C VAL A 496 14.38 6.26 5.29
N PRO A 497 14.11 6.79 4.10
CA PRO A 497 14.58 6.21 2.84
C PRO A 497 16.11 5.97 2.84
N GLN A 498 16.54 4.86 2.26
CA GLN A 498 17.92 4.36 2.33
C GLN A 498 18.56 4.33 0.95
N GLN A 499 19.77 4.87 0.80
CA GLN A 499 20.46 4.89 -0.48
C GLN A 499 20.70 3.48 -1.04
N CYS A 500 20.37 3.28 -2.31
CA CYS A 500 20.39 1.98 -2.98
C CYS A 500 20.71 2.06 -4.47
N THR A 501 21.11 0.92 -5.03
CA THR A 501 21.14 0.63 -6.47
C THR A 501 20.12 -0.46 -6.78
N VAL A 502 19.60 -0.45 -8.01
CA VAL A 502 18.66 -1.46 -8.51
C VAL A 502 19.19 -2.01 -9.83
N GLU A 503 19.22 -3.34 -9.94
CA GLU A 503 19.61 -4.08 -11.13
C GLU A 503 18.54 -5.14 -11.46
N VAL A 504 18.40 -5.48 -12.74
CA VAL A 504 17.55 -6.60 -13.18
C VAL A 504 18.31 -7.91 -12.96
N VAL A 505 17.62 -8.92 -12.44
CA VAL A 505 18.11 -10.29 -12.31
C VAL A 505 17.26 -11.18 -13.20
N ASP A 506 17.91 -11.90 -14.11
CA ASP A 506 17.23 -12.80 -15.04
C ASP A 506 16.53 -13.93 -14.29
N GLY A 507 15.20 -13.92 -14.32
CA GLY A 507 14.41 -15.12 -14.05
C GLY A 507 14.63 -16.12 -15.17
N ASN A 508 14.79 -17.40 -14.83
CA ASN A 508 14.99 -18.47 -15.82
C ASN A 508 13.88 -18.42 -16.89
N ASN A 509 14.26 -18.56 -18.18
CA ASN A 509 13.51 -18.11 -19.36
C ASN A 509 12.09 -18.71 -19.59
N ASN A 510 11.63 -19.60 -18.71
CA ASN A 510 10.26 -20.14 -18.68
C ASN A 510 9.34 -19.46 -17.63
N SER A 511 9.80 -18.43 -16.91
CA SER A 511 9.01 -17.74 -15.89
C SER A 511 7.89 -16.89 -16.51
N THR A 512 6.63 -17.21 -16.17
CA THR A 512 5.46 -16.34 -16.41
C THR A 512 5.39 -15.15 -15.45
N VAL A 513 6.17 -15.18 -14.36
CA VAL A 513 6.39 -14.03 -13.48
C VAL A 513 7.49 -13.16 -14.12
N GLY A 514 7.27 -11.85 -14.16
CA GLY A 514 8.19 -10.88 -14.77
C GLY A 514 9.58 -10.82 -14.11
N PRO A 515 10.50 -9.99 -14.63
CA PRO A 515 11.88 -9.92 -14.17
C PRO A 515 11.97 -9.67 -12.65
N PHE A 516 12.88 -10.39 -12.01
CA PHE A 516 13.28 -10.10 -10.63
C PHE A 516 14.22 -8.90 -10.62
N TYR A 517 14.28 -8.20 -9.49
CA TYR A 517 15.20 -7.08 -9.31
C TYR A 517 15.99 -7.30 -8.02
N ARG A 518 17.32 -7.15 -8.09
CA ARG A 518 18.13 -6.99 -6.87
C ARG A 518 18.14 -5.52 -6.49
N VAL A 519 17.89 -5.24 -5.22
CA VAL A 519 18.13 -3.92 -4.64
C VAL A 519 19.26 -4.04 -3.62
N THR A 520 20.36 -3.34 -3.87
CA THR A 520 21.55 -3.32 -3.00
C THR A 520 21.63 -1.99 -2.28
N PHE A 521 21.76 -2.02 -0.96
CA PHE A 521 21.80 -0.82 -0.12
C PHE A 521 23.24 -0.39 0.16
N ARG A 522 23.43 0.93 0.34
CA ARG A 522 24.72 1.49 0.80
C ARG A 522 25.07 1.04 2.21
N ASP A 523 24.07 1.04 3.09
CA ASP A 523 24.16 0.65 4.49
C ASP A 523 23.31 -0.61 4.72
N PRO A 524 23.79 -1.65 5.43
CA PRO A 524 23.03 -2.88 5.65
C PRO A 524 21.68 -2.64 6.33
N GLN A 525 20.63 -3.28 5.82
CA GLN A 525 19.26 -3.05 6.27
C GLN A 525 18.77 -4.11 7.25
N ARG A 526 18.24 -3.65 8.38
CA ARG A 526 17.71 -4.52 9.44
C ARG A 526 16.37 -5.15 9.03
N ALA A 527 16.27 -6.46 9.20
CA ALA A 527 15.07 -7.27 9.21
C ALA A 527 14.21 -7.13 7.95
N ILE A 528 14.84 -7.27 6.78
CA ILE A 528 14.16 -7.35 5.49
C ILE A 528 13.16 -8.52 5.52
N ALA A 529 11.87 -8.24 5.36
CA ALA A 529 10.79 -9.20 5.55
C ALA A 529 10.15 -9.61 4.21
N PRO A 530 10.21 -10.89 3.81
CA PRO A 530 9.46 -11.39 2.66
C PRO A 530 7.95 -11.07 2.76
N GLY A 531 7.33 -10.68 1.65
CA GLY A 531 5.92 -10.26 1.59
C GLY A 531 5.65 -8.79 1.91
N GLN A 532 6.58 -8.08 2.59
CA GLN A 532 6.50 -6.62 2.65
C GLN A 532 6.84 -6.01 1.29
N GLN A 533 6.49 -4.73 1.12
CA GLN A 533 6.89 -3.99 -0.08
C GLN A 533 8.29 -3.42 0.09
N ILE A 534 9.04 -3.39 -1.00
CA ILE A 534 10.04 -2.36 -1.23
C ILE A 534 9.43 -1.28 -2.13
N VAL A 535 9.69 -0.01 -1.82
CA VAL A 535 9.28 1.15 -2.60
C VAL A 535 10.51 1.97 -2.95
N LEU A 536 10.65 2.35 -4.22
CA LEU A 536 11.81 3.05 -4.76
C LEU A 536 11.49 4.51 -5.07
N TYR A 537 12.44 5.39 -4.75
CA TYR A 537 12.34 6.83 -4.90
C TYR A 537 13.55 7.43 -5.63
N ASP A 538 13.27 8.43 -6.47
CA ASP A 538 14.25 9.35 -7.08
C ASP A 538 13.98 10.74 -6.48
N ASP A 539 14.83 11.17 -5.55
CA ASP A 539 14.55 12.23 -4.57
C ASP A 539 13.13 12.15 -3.94
N ASP A 540 12.22 13.01 -4.41
CA ASP A 540 10.85 13.18 -3.91
C ASP A 540 9.82 12.40 -4.76
N GLU A 541 10.23 11.75 -5.85
CA GLU A 541 9.37 10.98 -6.76
C GLU A 541 9.35 9.49 -6.39
N CYS A 542 8.16 8.94 -6.17
CA CYS A 542 7.93 7.50 -6.01
C CYS A 542 7.88 6.85 -7.40
N LEU A 543 8.91 6.06 -7.73
CA LEU A 543 9.03 5.41 -9.04
C LEU A 543 8.15 4.16 -9.17
N GLY A 544 7.88 3.49 -8.04
CA GLY A 544 7.15 2.22 -8.01
C GLY A 544 7.42 1.41 -6.75
N GLY A 545 6.80 0.22 -6.69
CA GLY A 545 6.96 -0.72 -5.57
C GLY A 545 6.88 -2.18 -6.02
N ALA A 546 7.43 -3.07 -5.20
CA ALA A 546 7.53 -4.50 -5.48
C ALA A 546 7.44 -5.34 -4.20
N VAL A 547 7.05 -6.61 -4.33
CA VAL A 547 7.03 -7.55 -3.21
C VAL A 547 8.45 -8.00 -2.92
N ILE A 548 8.89 -7.91 -1.67
CA ILE A 548 10.17 -8.48 -1.22
C ILE A 548 10.03 -10.01 -1.25
N GLN A 549 10.83 -10.67 -2.07
CA GLN A 549 10.87 -12.14 -2.15
C GLN A 549 11.81 -12.71 -1.08
N SER A 550 13.04 -12.21 -1.02
CA SER A 550 14.09 -12.72 -0.14
C SER A 550 15.10 -11.62 0.23
N SER A 551 15.80 -11.81 1.35
CA SER A 551 16.89 -10.95 1.79
C SER A 551 18.24 -11.58 1.49
N LEU A 552 19.25 -10.76 1.22
CA LEU A 552 20.61 -11.20 0.94
C LEU A 552 21.53 -10.73 2.08
N PRO A 553 22.03 -11.67 2.92
CA PRO A 553 22.97 -11.35 4.00
C PRO A 553 24.22 -10.61 3.51
N GLN A 554 25.02 -10.11 4.45
CA GLN A 554 26.39 -9.72 4.15
C GLN A 554 27.24 -11.00 3.95
N SER A 555 28.24 -10.97 3.06
CA SER A 555 29.17 -12.10 2.82
C SER A 555 29.71 -12.66 4.14
N ASP A 556 30.12 -11.75 5.01
CA ASP A 556 30.78 -11.97 6.30
C ASP A 556 29.78 -12.38 7.42
N SER A 557 28.60 -12.89 7.04
CA SER A 557 27.56 -13.40 7.94
C SER A 557 26.98 -14.75 7.51
N ILE A 558 27.65 -15.43 6.57
CA ILE A 558 27.35 -16.80 6.13
C ILE A 558 28.20 -17.83 6.89
N GLU A 559 29.33 -17.42 7.49
CA GLU A 559 30.16 -18.24 8.38
C GLU A 559 29.63 -18.19 9.83
N GLU A 560 28.54 -18.94 10.11
CA GLU A 560 28.16 -19.57 11.41
C GLU A 560 26.78 -20.25 11.29
#